data_AF-A0A6B2T9D6-F1
#
_entry.id   AF-A0A6B2T9D6-F1
#
_cell.length_a   1.000
_cell.length_b   1.000
_cell.length_c   1.000
_cell.angle_alpha   90.00
_cell.angle_beta   90.00
_cell.angle_gamma   90.00
#
_symmetry.space_group_name_H-M   'P 1'
#
loop_
_entity.id
_entity.type
_entity.pdbx_description
1 polymer ?
#
loop_
_entity_poly.entity_id
_entity_poly.type
_entity_poly.pdbx_seq_one_letter_code
_entity_poly.pdbx_strand_id
1 'polypeptide(L)'
;ALRTGARPSRTFWVAALAGAAAVIGFTVQQSGGALTTADLYLFGALLICAAGYTEGGRLAREMPGWQVIGWALILCLPLNIAGAVLALPHESFHLTGHSTAGLLYAALGSQFLGLVVWYRGMAAIGVPKASQLQLAQPLLTLVWSVFLLGEHLTVAAPLTAAAVLVCIAVTQRARG
;
A
#
# COMPACT_ATOMS: atom_id res chain seq x y z
N ALA A 1 0.84 -16.93 -13.79
CA ALA A 1 1.40 -17.94 -14.72
C ALA A 1 2.89 -18.23 -14.46
N LEU A 2 3.82 -17.27 -14.60
CA LEU A 2 5.27 -17.58 -14.54
C LEU A 2 5.86 -17.88 -13.14
N ARG A 3 5.18 -17.55 -12.03
CA ARG A 3 5.66 -17.93 -10.67
C ARG A 3 4.60 -18.48 -9.71
N THR A 4 3.31 -18.22 -9.94
CA THR A 4 2.22 -18.60 -9.01
C THR A 4 1.20 -19.59 -9.58
N GLY A 5 1.38 -20.08 -10.82
CA GLY A 5 0.48 -21.06 -11.46
C GLY A 5 -0.94 -20.59 -11.77
N ALA A 6 -1.45 -19.57 -11.08
CA ALA A 6 -2.78 -19.01 -11.30
C ALA A 6 -2.86 -18.30 -12.67
N ARG A 7 -3.88 -18.66 -13.45
CA ARG A 7 -4.28 -17.97 -14.68
C ARG A 7 -5.53 -17.15 -14.36
N PRO A 8 -5.42 -15.82 -14.21
CA PRO A 8 -6.59 -14.97 -13.97
C PRO A 8 -7.55 -15.03 -15.17
N SER A 9 -8.86 -14.99 -14.90
CA SER A 9 -9.90 -14.98 -15.93
C SER A 9 -9.83 -13.71 -16.80
N ARG A 10 -10.42 -13.74 -18.00
CA ARG A 10 -10.50 -12.53 -18.86
C ARG A 10 -11.31 -11.41 -18.18
N THR A 11 -12.37 -11.78 -17.47
CA THR A 11 -13.21 -10.86 -16.68
C THR A 11 -12.41 -10.19 -15.57
N PHE A 12 -11.50 -10.92 -14.90
CA PHE A 12 -10.57 -10.33 -13.94
C PHE A 12 -9.72 -9.23 -14.58
N TRP A 13 -9.15 -9.47 -15.76
CA TRP A 13 -8.29 -8.48 -16.43
C TRP A 13 -9.06 -7.25 -16.87
N VAL A 14 -10.27 -7.41 -17.42
CA VAL A 14 -11.12 -6.28 -17.81
C VAL A 14 -11.49 -5.43 -16.59
N ALA A 15 -11.94 -6.05 -15.49
CA ALA A 15 -12.31 -5.33 -14.28
C ALA A 15 -11.11 -4.66 -13.60
N ALA A 16 -9.94 -5.31 -13.58
CA ALA A 16 -8.71 -4.74 -13.05
C ALA A 16 -8.22 -3.54 -13.88
N LEU A 17 -8.24 -3.65 -15.21
CA LEU A 17 -7.88 -2.54 -16.12
C LEU A 17 -8.86 -1.39 -16.02
N ALA A 18 -10.17 -1.67 -15.91
CA ALA A 18 -11.18 -0.64 -15.71
C ALA A 18 -10.98 0.11 -14.38
N GLY A 19 -10.72 -0.61 -13.29
CA GLY A 19 -10.40 -0.01 -12.00
C GLY A 19 -9.12 0.83 -12.04
N ALA A 20 -8.05 0.34 -12.69
CA ALA A 20 -6.82 1.08 -12.88
C ALA A 20 -7.04 2.36 -13.71
N ALA A 21 -7.81 2.27 -14.80
CA ALA A 21 -8.15 3.44 -15.62
C ALA A 21 -8.96 4.48 -14.85
N ALA A 22 -9.90 4.05 -14.00
CA ALA A 22 -10.68 4.95 -13.14
C ALA A 22 -9.79 5.70 -12.13
N VAL A 23 -8.85 5.00 -11.47
CA VAL A 23 -7.87 5.62 -10.56
C VAL A 23 -6.99 6.61 -11.31
N ILE A 24 -6.42 6.20 -12.45
CA ILE A 24 -5.55 7.07 -13.26
C ILE A 24 -6.30 8.31 -13.73
N GLY A 25 -7.53 8.16 -14.24
CA GLY A 25 -8.36 9.27 -14.69
C GLY A 25 -8.66 10.26 -13.58
N PHE A 26 -9.02 9.78 -12.39
CA PHE A 26 -9.24 10.63 -11.21
C PHE A 26 -7.97 11.35 -10.77
N THR A 27 -6.83 10.65 -10.70
CA THR A 27 -5.55 11.26 -10.32
C THR A 27 -5.12 12.32 -11.32
N VAL A 28 -5.22 12.06 -12.63
CA VAL A 28 -4.89 13.05 -13.67
C VAL A 28 -5.81 14.27 -13.58
N GLN A 29 -7.10 14.09 -13.31
CA GLN A 29 -8.04 15.19 -13.13
C GLN A 29 -7.68 16.05 -11.91
N GLN A 30 -7.33 15.43 -10.78
CA GLN A 30 -6.91 16.14 -9.56
C GLN A 30 -5.54 16.82 -9.71
N SER A 31 -4.62 16.24 -10.48
CA SER A 31 -3.28 16.79 -10.74
C SER A 31 -3.26 17.90 -11.81
N GLY A 32 -4.40 18.36 -12.31
CA GLY A 32 -4.47 19.42 -13.32
C GLY A 32 -4.22 18.96 -14.77
N GLY A 33 -4.29 17.66 -15.05
CA GLY A 33 -4.32 17.10 -16.41
C GLY A 33 -2.97 16.66 -16.98
N ALA A 34 -1.86 16.85 -16.28
CA ALA A 34 -0.52 16.50 -16.77
C ALA A 34 0.10 15.33 -15.98
N LEU A 35 0.69 14.38 -16.70
CA LEU A 35 1.56 13.36 -16.12
C LEU A 35 2.94 13.96 -15.86
N THR A 36 3.49 13.65 -14.69
CA THR A 36 4.78 14.13 -14.22
C THR A 36 5.75 12.97 -14.03
N THR A 37 7.04 13.28 -13.85
CA THR A 37 8.04 12.26 -13.49
C THR A 37 7.73 11.59 -12.15
N ALA A 38 7.01 12.27 -11.24
CA ALA A 38 6.58 11.68 -9.98
C ALA A 38 5.62 10.51 -10.18
N ASP A 39 4.75 10.55 -11.20
CA ASP A 39 3.84 9.45 -11.53
C ASP A 39 4.60 8.20 -12.01
N LEU A 40 5.71 8.39 -12.73
CA LEU A 40 6.58 7.29 -13.14
C LEU A 40 7.28 6.65 -11.93
N TYR A 41 7.79 7.47 -11.00
CA TYR A 41 8.37 6.95 -9.75
C TYR A 41 7.33 6.22 -8.91
N LEU A 42 6.10 6.74 -8.82
CA LEU A 42 5.00 6.10 -8.11
C LEU A 42 4.66 4.74 -8.72
N PHE A 43 4.59 4.66 -10.05
CA PHE A 43 4.33 3.40 -10.75
C PHE A 43 5.45 2.37 -10.50
N GLY A 44 6.71 2.79 -10.61
CA GLY A 44 7.86 1.94 -10.31
C GLY A 44 7.86 1.45 -8.86
N ALA A 45 7.62 2.34 -7.90
CA ALA A 45 7.49 2.01 -6.48
C ALA A 45 6.37 0.99 -6.24
N LEU A 46 5.21 1.14 -6.89
CA LEU A 46 4.10 0.21 -6.79
C LEU A 46 4.48 -1.20 -7.23
N LEU A 47 5.21 -1.35 -8.34
CA LEU A 47 5.69 -2.65 -8.82
C LEU A 47 6.70 -3.28 -7.86
N ILE A 48 7.65 -2.50 -7.36
CA ILE A 48 8.67 -2.97 -6.40
C ILE A 48 8.00 -3.39 -5.09
N CYS A 49 7.08 -2.58 -4.56
CA CYS A 49 6.32 -2.88 -3.36
C CYS A 49 5.49 -4.14 -3.53
N ALA A 50 4.76 -4.30 -4.64
CA ALA A 50 3.99 -5.50 -4.90
C ALA A 50 4.88 -6.76 -4.94
N ALA A 51 6.02 -6.69 -5.62
CA ALA A 51 6.99 -7.78 -5.66
C ALA A 51 7.53 -8.10 -4.26
N GLY A 52 8.06 -7.10 -3.54
CA GLY A 52 8.61 -7.25 -2.20
C GLY A 52 7.60 -7.82 -1.21
N TYR A 53 6.34 -7.40 -1.31
CA TYR A 53 5.27 -7.89 -0.45
C TYR A 53 4.93 -9.36 -0.70
N THR A 54 4.87 -9.76 -1.98
CA THR A 54 4.63 -11.16 -2.34
C THR A 54 5.77 -12.07 -1.89
N GLU A 55 7.02 -11.62 -2.02
CA GLU A 55 8.21 -12.34 -1.57
C GLU A 55 8.28 -12.40 -0.03
N GLY A 56 7.99 -11.30 0.67
CA GLY A 56 7.91 -11.28 2.14
C GLY A 56 6.82 -12.20 2.68
N GLY A 57 5.66 -12.26 2.02
CA GLY A 57 4.61 -13.22 2.34
C GLY A 57 4.99 -14.68 2.07
N ARG A 58 5.88 -14.95 1.11
CA ARG A 58 6.46 -16.28 0.89
C ARG A 58 7.44 -16.63 2.00
N LEU A 59 8.41 -15.74 2.29
CA LEU A 59 9.40 -15.91 3.35
C LEU A 59 8.74 -16.14 4.72
N ALA A 60 7.62 -15.48 4.99
CA ALA A 60 6.88 -15.65 6.23
C ALA A 60 6.33 -17.08 6.45
N ARG A 61 6.31 -17.94 5.42
CA ARG A 61 5.97 -19.36 5.53
C ARG A 61 7.15 -20.22 6.00
N GLU A 62 8.37 -19.76 5.76
CA GLU A 62 9.62 -20.47 6.04
C GLU A 62 10.31 -19.92 7.30
N MET A 63 10.05 -18.66 7.65
CA MET A 63 10.60 -18.01 8.84
C MET A 63 9.57 -17.16 9.59
N PRO A 64 9.75 -16.93 10.91
CA PRO A 64 8.86 -16.09 11.68
C PRO A 64 8.74 -14.66 11.12
N GLY A 65 7.53 -14.10 11.10
CA GLY A 65 7.28 -12.77 10.52
C GLY A 65 8.13 -11.62 11.09
N TRP A 66 8.57 -11.72 12.36
CA TRP A 66 9.47 -10.74 12.96
C TRP A 66 10.89 -10.77 12.37
N GLN A 67 11.36 -11.93 11.90
CA GLN A 67 12.65 -12.04 11.20
C GLN A 67 12.54 -11.47 9.78
N VAL A 68 11.41 -11.72 9.09
CA VAL A 68 11.15 -11.16 7.75
C VAL A 68 11.24 -9.64 7.77
N ILE A 69 10.51 -8.98 8.68
CA ILE A 69 10.57 -7.50 8.78
C ILE A 69 11.89 -7.02 9.39
N GLY A 70 12.46 -7.73 10.36
CA GLY A 70 13.74 -7.36 10.98
C GLY A 70 14.87 -7.26 9.95
N TRP A 71 15.02 -8.28 9.10
CA TRP A 71 16.00 -8.27 8.03
C TRP A 71 15.71 -7.20 6.98
N ALA A 72 14.44 -7.01 6.60
CA ALA A 72 14.06 -5.96 5.66
C ALA A 72 14.43 -4.56 6.20
N LEU A 73 14.19 -4.29 7.49
CA LEU A 73 14.55 -3.02 8.11
C LEU A 73 16.06 -2.80 8.16
N ILE A 74 16.84 -3.83 8.50
CA ILE A 74 18.32 -3.74 8.52
C ILE A 74 18.86 -3.45 7.12
N LEU A 75 18.35 -4.13 6.09
CA LEU A 75 18.77 -3.92 4.71
C LEU A 75 18.35 -2.55 4.16
N CYS A 76 17.19 -2.03 4.57
CA CYS A 76 16.70 -0.71 4.17
C CYS A 76 17.33 0.43 4.99
N LEU A 77 17.92 0.15 6.16
CA LEU A 77 18.51 1.15 7.04
C LEU A 77 19.53 2.09 6.35
N PRO A 78 20.54 1.60 5.60
CA PRO A 78 21.49 2.48 4.93
C PRO A 78 20.83 3.41 3.90
N LEU A 79 19.83 2.92 3.18
CA LEU A 79 19.07 3.73 2.21
C LEU A 79 18.22 4.79 2.92
N ASN A 80 17.56 4.43 4.03
CA ASN A 80 16.79 5.36 4.84
C ASN A 80 17.69 6.45 5.47
N ILE A 81 18.88 6.08 5.95
CA ILE A 81 19.85 7.05 6.50
C ILE A 81 20.30 8.01 5.39
N ALA A 82 20.68 7.49 4.22
CA ALA A 82 21.08 8.33 3.09
C ALA A 82 19.95 9.29 2.67
N GLY A 83 18.72 8.78 2.57
CA GLY A 83 17.54 9.59 2.27
C GLY A 83 17.29 10.68 3.32
N ALA A 84 17.39 10.35 4.61
CA ALA A 84 17.25 11.30 5.70
C ALA A 84 18.33 12.41 5.62
N VAL A 85 19.59 12.04 5.40
CA VAL A 85 20.70 13.00 5.26
C VAL A 85 20.50 13.95 4.08
N LEU A 86 19.97 13.46 2.96
CA LEU A 86 19.67 14.28 1.79
C LEU A 86 18.42 15.17 1.98
N ALA A 87 17.46 14.74 2.81
CA ALA A 87 16.24 15.49 3.09
C ALA A 87 16.44 16.60 4.14
N LEU A 88 17.32 16.41 5.12
CA LEU A 88 17.60 17.37 6.21
C LEU A 88 17.86 18.82 5.75
N PRO A 89 18.60 19.09 4.65
CA PRO A 89 18.82 20.46 4.17
C PRO A 89 17.59 21.10 3.52
N HIS A 90 16.64 20.29 3.06
CA HIS A 90 15.49 20.75 2.28
C HIS A 90 14.21 20.87 3.12
N GLU A 91 14.15 20.17 4.26
CA GLU A 91 12.98 20.18 5.15
C GLU A 91 13.31 20.75 6.53
N SER A 92 12.50 21.73 6.95
CA SER A 92 12.57 22.24 8.32
C SER A 92 11.88 21.26 9.26
N PHE A 93 12.63 20.57 10.11
CA PHE A 93 12.09 19.66 11.11
C PHE A 93 12.20 20.25 12.51
N HIS A 94 11.16 20.07 13.32
CA HIS A 94 11.16 20.44 14.73
C HIS A 94 11.04 19.19 15.59
N LEU A 95 12.05 18.95 16.43
CA LEU A 95 12.02 17.89 17.43
C LEU A 95 11.14 18.34 18.60
N THR A 96 9.87 17.95 18.56
CA THR A 96 8.90 18.15 19.63
C THR A 96 8.55 16.79 20.22
N GLY A 97 7.95 16.79 21.43
CA GLY A 97 7.40 15.55 21.99
C GLY A 97 6.38 14.89 21.07
N HIS A 98 5.58 15.70 20.35
CA HIS A 98 4.57 15.22 19.42
C HIS A 98 5.17 14.57 18.17
N SER A 99 6.13 15.24 17.51
CA SER A 99 6.80 14.68 16.31
C SER A 99 7.62 13.43 16.64
N THR A 100 8.26 13.39 17.80
CA THR A 100 8.99 12.22 18.27
C THR A 100 8.05 11.05 18.57
N ALA A 101 6.92 11.31 19.24
CA ALA A 101 5.91 10.28 19.52
C ALA A 101 5.30 9.72 18.21
N GLY A 102 5.00 10.59 17.24
CA GLY A 102 4.53 10.19 15.92
C GLY A 102 5.54 9.31 15.18
N LEU A 103 6.83 9.69 15.21
CA LEU A 103 7.91 8.90 14.62
C LEU A 103 8.04 7.51 15.28
N LEU A 104 8.03 7.45 16.61
CA LEU A 104 8.12 6.20 17.35
C LEU A 104 6.91 5.30 17.08
N TYR A 105 5.70 5.87 17.03
CA TYR A 105 4.50 5.12 16.68
C TYR A 105 4.58 4.58 15.24
N ALA A 106 5.00 5.41 14.28
CA ALA A 106 5.15 5.00 12.89
C ALA A 106 6.19 3.88 12.73
N ALA A 107 7.35 3.99 13.39
CA ALA A 107 8.43 3.01 13.28
C ALA A 107 8.15 1.71 14.05
N LEU A 108 7.75 1.80 15.32
CA LEU A 108 7.59 0.63 16.19
C LEU A 108 6.21 0.03 16.09
N GLY A 109 5.17 0.86 16.23
CA GLY A 109 3.78 0.41 16.23
C GLY A 109 3.30 -0.01 14.85
N SER A 110 3.33 0.93 13.91
CA SER A 110 2.79 0.72 12.57
C SER A 110 3.70 -0.17 11.72
N GLN A 111 4.97 0.22 11.56
CA GLN A 111 5.88 -0.47 10.67
C GLN A 111 6.33 -1.82 11.25
N PHE A 112 7.00 -1.85 12.41
CA PHE A 112 7.54 -3.11 12.92
C PHE A 112 6.44 -4.06 13.41
N LEU A 113 5.71 -3.71 14.48
CA LEU A 113 4.70 -4.60 15.08
C LEU A 113 3.56 -4.92 14.10
N GLY A 114 3.09 -3.93 13.35
CA GLY A 114 2.09 -4.12 12.30
C GLY A 114 2.54 -5.15 11.27
N LEU A 115 3.77 -5.05 10.75
CA LEU A 115 4.27 -6.02 9.77
C LEU A 115 4.59 -7.38 10.39
N VAL A 116 4.98 -7.48 11.67
CA VAL A 116 5.11 -8.78 12.36
C VAL A 116 3.78 -9.53 12.33
N VAL A 117 2.70 -8.89 12.77
CA VAL A 117 1.36 -9.50 12.79
C VAL A 117 0.89 -9.78 11.37
N TRP A 118 1.13 -8.85 10.45
CA TRP A 118 0.72 -8.97 9.07
C TRP A 118 1.40 -10.14 8.34
N TYR A 119 2.72 -10.26 8.43
CA TYR A 119 3.46 -11.39 7.84
C TYR A 119 3.01 -12.72 8.43
N ARG A 120 2.77 -12.79 9.75
CA ARG A 120 2.19 -13.97 10.40
C ARG A 120 0.80 -14.30 9.83
N GLY A 121 -0.05 -13.29 9.64
CA GLY A 121 -1.35 -13.43 8.99
C GLY A 121 -1.21 -14.00 7.57
N MET A 122 -0.33 -13.41 6.75
CA MET A 122 -0.05 -13.87 5.38
C MET A 122 0.47 -15.31 5.33
N ALA A 123 1.30 -15.71 6.29
CA ALA A 123 1.76 -17.09 6.41
C ALA A 123 0.57 -18.05 6.63
N ALA A 124 -0.38 -17.66 7.50
CA ALA A 124 -1.54 -18.47 7.84
C ALA A 124 -2.59 -18.56 6.72
N ILE A 125 -2.98 -17.43 6.11
CA ILE A 125 -4.09 -17.39 5.12
C ILE A 125 -3.63 -17.36 3.67
N GLY A 126 -2.34 -17.12 3.42
CA GLY A 126 -1.76 -16.94 2.10
C GLY A 126 -1.90 -15.53 1.52
N VAL A 127 -0.94 -15.18 0.66
CA VAL A 127 -0.84 -13.87 -0.02
C VAL A 127 -2.13 -13.49 -0.79
N PRO A 128 -2.81 -14.40 -1.51
CA PRO A 128 -4.04 -14.03 -2.22
C PRO A 128 -5.15 -13.52 -1.30
N LYS A 129 -5.43 -14.22 -0.19
CA LYS A 129 -6.45 -13.81 0.79
C LYS A 129 -6.05 -12.55 1.53
N ALA A 130 -4.78 -12.42 1.91
CA ALA A 130 -4.25 -11.21 2.53
C ALA A 130 -4.39 -9.98 1.62
N SER A 131 -4.11 -10.12 0.33
CA SER A 131 -4.35 -9.06 -0.66
C SER A 131 -5.83 -8.67 -0.75
N GLN A 132 -6.76 -9.60 -0.51
CA GLN A 132 -8.19 -9.23 -0.44
C GLN A 132 -8.53 -8.40 0.80
N LEU A 133 -7.95 -8.72 1.96
CA LEU A 133 -8.11 -7.90 3.17
C LEU A 133 -7.54 -6.49 2.96
N GLN A 134 -6.42 -6.40 2.24
CA GLN A 134 -5.79 -5.11 1.94
C GLN A 134 -6.67 -4.21 1.05
N LEU A 135 -7.59 -4.77 0.27
CA LEU A 135 -8.53 -3.98 -0.52
C LEU A 135 -9.58 -3.25 0.33
N ALA A 136 -9.80 -3.70 1.58
CA ALA A 136 -10.60 -2.96 2.54
C ALA A 136 -9.81 -1.80 3.20
N GLN A 137 -8.48 -1.82 3.16
CA GLN A 137 -7.63 -0.83 3.82
C GLN A 137 -7.92 0.60 3.33
N PRO A 138 -7.99 0.91 2.02
CA PRO A 138 -8.32 2.27 1.58
C PRO A 138 -9.67 2.78 2.08
N LEU A 139 -10.67 1.91 2.22
CA LEU A 139 -11.98 2.30 2.74
C LEU A 139 -11.98 2.58 4.21
N LEU A 140 -11.33 1.70 4.97
CA LEU A 140 -11.17 1.90 6.40
C LEU A 140 -10.41 3.22 6.62
N THR A 141 -9.33 3.46 5.87
CA THR A 141 -8.61 4.74 5.91
C THR A 141 -9.52 5.92 5.63
N LEU A 142 -10.36 5.88 4.58
CA LEU A 142 -11.30 6.96 4.26
C LEU A 142 -12.29 7.21 5.41
N VAL A 143 -12.86 6.14 5.96
CA VAL A 143 -13.77 6.20 7.12
C VAL A 143 -13.08 6.83 8.32
N TRP A 144 -11.87 6.36 8.65
CA TRP A 144 -11.09 6.89 9.77
C TRP A 144 -10.67 8.35 9.53
N SER A 145 -10.35 8.77 8.31
CA SER A 145 -10.05 10.17 7.99
C SER A 145 -11.24 11.09 8.29
N VAL A 146 -12.46 10.70 7.90
CA VAL A 146 -13.66 11.49 8.21
C VAL A 146 -13.93 11.54 9.72
N PHE A 147 -13.85 10.40 10.41
CA PHE A 147 -14.21 10.32 11.84
C PHE A 147 -13.14 10.87 12.79
N LEU A 148 -11.86 10.66 12.49
CA LEU A 148 -10.75 11.05 13.38
C LEU A 148 -10.15 12.41 13.01
N LEU A 149 -10.05 12.72 11.71
CA LEU A 149 -9.41 13.94 11.22
C LEU A 149 -10.44 15.01 10.79
N GLY A 150 -11.73 14.65 10.72
CA GLY A 150 -12.78 15.58 10.31
C GLY A 150 -12.69 16.01 8.84
N GLU A 151 -12.05 15.20 7.98
CA GLU A 151 -11.86 15.57 6.57
C GLU A 151 -13.18 15.68 5.82
N HIS A 152 -13.37 16.81 5.13
CA HIS A 152 -14.48 17.02 4.21
C HIS A 152 -14.10 16.50 2.82
N LEU A 153 -14.60 15.32 2.49
CA LEU A 153 -14.38 14.73 1.17
C LEU A 153 -15.23 15.46 0.13
N THR A 154 -14.59 15.95 -0.94
CA THR A 154 -15.32 16.42 -2.14
C THR A 154 -16.12 15.26 -2.71
N VAL A 155 -17.32 15.51 -3.27
CA VAL A 155 -18.23 14.46 -3.76
C VAL A 155 -17.57 13.52 -4.79
N ALA A 156 -16.55 13.99 -5.52
CA ALA A 156 -15.78 13.21 -6.48
C ALA A 156 -14.92 12.09 -5.83
N ALA A 157 -14.39 12.31 -4.62
CA ALA A 157 -13.55 11.34 -3.92
C ALA A 157 -14.29 10.05 -3.51
N PRO A 158 -15.45 10.11 -2.80
CA PRO A 158 -16.21 8.91 -2.45
C PRO A 158 -16.85 8.24 -3.68
N LEU A 159 -17.22 8.99 -4.73
CA LEU A 159 -17.73 8.41 -5.98
C LEU A 159 -16.64 7.59 -6.69
N THR A 160 -15.43 8.13 -6.81
CA THR A 160 -14.30 7.41 -7.39
C THR A 160 -13.92 6.21 -6.53
N ALA A 161 -13.88 6.37 -5.21
CA ALA A 161 -13.64 5.27 -4.29
C ALA A 161 -14.69 4.16 -4.50
N ALA A 162 -15.98 4.50 -4.58
CA ALA A 162 -17.05 3.54 -4.83
C ALA A 162 -16.92 2.84 -6.19
N ALA A 163 -16.57 3.57 -7.27
CA ALA A 163 -16.36 2.97 -8.59
C ALA A 163 -15.19 1.97 -8.59
N VAL A 164 -14.08 2.34 -7.94
CA VAL A 164 -12.90 1.48 -7.76
C VAL A 164 -13.25 0.26 -6.93
N LEU A 165 -14.04 0.41 -5.87
CA LEU A 165 -14.53 -0.70 -5.07
C LEU A 165 -15.42 -1.66 -5.83
N VAL A 166 -16.33 -1.15 -6.66
CA VAL A 166 -17.17 -1.99 -7.51
C VAL A 166 -16.29 -2.78 -8.48
N CYS A 167 -15.31 -2.12 -9.11
CA CYS A 167 -14.34 -2.80 -9.97
C CYS A 167 -13.56 -3.88 -9.21
N ILE A 168 -13.11 -3.59 -8.00
CA ILE A 168 -12.43 -4.55 -7.12
C ILE A 168 -13.35 -5.72 -6.77
N ALA A 169 -14.58 -5.46 -6.33
CA ALA A 169 -15.54 -6.49 -5.94
C ALA A 169 -15.88 -7.42 -7.11
N VAL A 170 -16.07 -6.88 -8.32
CA VAL A 170 -16.25 -7.66 -9.55
C VAL A 170 -15.00 -8.50 -9.85
N THR A 171 -13.82 -7.92 -9.67
CA THR A 171 -12.53 -8.60 -9.84
C THR A 171 -12.36 -9.78 -8.88
N GLN A 172 -12.82 -9.64 -7.62
CA GLN A 172 -12.81 -10.73 -6.64
C GLN A 172 -13.79 -11.85 -7.01
N ARG A 173 -15.02 -11.49 -7.41
CA ARG A 173 -16.06 -12.46 -7.79
C ARG A 173 -15.70 -13.23 -9.07
N ALA A 174 -15.00 -12.61 -10.00
CA ALA A 174 -14.55 -13.24 -11.25
C ALA A 174 -13.36 -14.22 -11.08
N ARG A 175 -12.80 -14.33 -9.86
CA ARG A 175 -11.72 -15.25 -9.49
C ARG A 175 -12.20 -16.46 -8.68
N GLY A 176 -13.43 -16.44 -8.16
CA GLY A 176 -14.08 -17.59 -7.52
C GLY A 176 -14.68 -18.53 -8.55
#